data_AF-A0A352X0H9-F1
#
_entry.id   AF-A0A352X0H9-F1
#
_cell.length_a   1.000
_cell.length_b   1.000
_cell.length_c   1.000
_cell.angle_alpha   90.00
_cell.angle_beta   90.00
_cell.angle_gamma   90.00
#
_symmetry.space_group_name_H-M   'P 1'
#
loop_
_entity.id
_entity.type
_entity.pdbx_description
1 polymer ?
#
loop_
_entity_poly.entity_id
_entity_poly.type
_entity_poly.pdbx_seq_one_letter_code
_entity_poly.pdbx_strand_id
1 'polypeptide(L)'
;MGISLSAQTAYFLWSLVLGVALGVLYDLIRAVRMVLRAGKIHVLISDILFFAVCGVITSLFSLPFNKGDVRVFILFGEAVGFLAYRITLGSVMGKVYAFFAKKIRSFVQKIRKILQIFFNYLLKSLAFVLYNVDVIIDKLHRFVVKRKQKHRAEKVKRQNRRIHKDKHHEQKRNQKTAYRVKAKTRQRRKAAERG
;
A
#
# COMPACT_ATOMS: atom_id res chain seq x y z
N MET A 1 -36.10 -48.21 -26.54
CA MET A 1 -36.37 -47.47 -27.80
C MET A 1 -35.05 -47.26 -28.50
N GLY A 2 -34.82 -47.96 -29.62
CA GLY A 2 -33.58 -47.86 -30.38
C GLY A 2 -33.49 -46.50 -31.04
N ILE A 3 -32.44 -45.74 -30.72
CA ILE A 3 -32.16 -44.47 -31.38
C ILE A 3 -31.76 -44.80 -32.82
N SER A 4 -32.38 -44.17 -33.82
CA SER A 4 -32.01 -44.42 -35.22
C SER A 4 -30.54 -44.08 -35.46
N LEU A 5 -29.88 -44.80 -36.35
CA LEU A 5 -28.48 -44.57 -36.72
C LEU A 5 -28.25 -43.14 -37.23
N SER A 6 -29.26 -42.57 -37.90
CA SER A 6 -29.26 -41.18 -38.35
C SER A 6 -29.25 -40.17 -37.20
N ALA A 7 -30.01 -40.40 -36.13
CA ALA A 7 -30.01 -39.55 -34.94
C ALA A 7 -28.67 -39.66 -34.18
N GLN A 8 -28.09 -40.86 -34.05
CA GLN A 8 -26.77 -41.02 -33.43
C GLN A 8 -25.67 -40.27 -34.18
N THR A 9 -25.70 -40.31 -35.52
CA THR A 9 -24.72 -39.59 -36.36
C THR A 9 -24.89 -38.07 -36.25
N ALA A 10 -26.13 -37.58 -36.20
CA ALA A 10 -26.41 -36.16 -35.97
C ALA A 10 -25.87 -35.70 -34.60
N TYR A 11 -26.03 -36.50 -33.54
CA TYR A 11 -25.48 -36.18 -32.22
C TYR A 11 -23.95 -36.14 -32.21
N PHE A 12 -23.30 -37.03 -32.95
CA PHE A 12 -21.86 -37.01 -33.12
C PHE A 12 -21.39 -35.72 -33.83
N LEU A 13 -22.06 -35.29 -34.90
CA LEU A 13 -21.76 -34.03 -35.58
C LEU A 13 -21.94 -32.81 -34.67
N TRP A 14 -23.02 -32.79 -33.87
CA TRP A 14 -23.22 -31.72 -32.90
C TRP A 14 -22.15 -31.71 -31.80
N SER A 15 -21.69 -32.88 -31.34
CA SER A 15 -20.57 -32.97 -30.39
C SER A 15 -19.26 -32.45 -30.98
N LEU A 16 -19.04 -32.62 -32.29
CA LEU A 16 -17.88 -32.06 -33.00
C LEU A 16 -17.92 -30.53 -33.01
N VAL A 17 -19.08 -29.94 -33.30
CA VAL A 17 -19.29 -28.48 -33.26
C VAL A 17 -19.09 -27.94 -31.84
N LEU A 18 -19.56 -28.67 -30.83
CA LEU A 18 -19.36 -28.32 -29.42
C LEU A 18 -17.87 -28.34 -29.06
N GLY A 19 -17.11 -29.35 -29.50
CA GLY A 19 -15.66 -29.42 -29.33
C GLY A 19 -14.92 -28.23 -29.96
N VAL A 20 -15.35 -27.81 -31.15
CA VAL A 20 -14.84 -26.59 -31.80
C VAL A 20 -15.15 -25.34 -30.98
N ALA A 21 -16.37 -25.21 -30.45
CA ALA A 21 -16.77 -24.07 -29.61
C ALA A 21 -15.96 -24.01 -28.30
N LEU A 22 -15.67 -25.15 -27.69
CA LEU A 22 -14.78 -25.24 -26.53
C LEU A 22 -13.34 -24.86 -26.88
N GLY A 23 -12.88 -25.18 -28.09
CA GLY A 23 -11.62 -24.69 -28.65
C GLY A 23 -11.52 -23.16 -28.66
N VAL A 24 -12.57 -22.50 -29.13
CA VAL A 24 -12.68 -21.02 -29.13
C VAL A 24 -12.68 -20.48 -27.69
N LEU A 25 -13.40 -21.13 -26.77
CA LEU A 25 -13.48 -20.71 -25.38
C LEU A 25 -12.13 -20.83 -24.67
N TYR A 26 -11.39 -21.92 -24.91
CA TYR A 26 -10.02 -22.10 -24.42
C TYR A 26 -9.12 -20.97 -24.91
N ASP A 27 -9.27 -20.59 -26.18
CA ASP A 27 -8.49 -19.53 -26.79
C ASP A 27 -8.74 -18.16 -26.13
N LEU A 28 -9.99 -17.83 -25.78
CA LEU A 28 -10.32 -16.61 -25.02
C LEU A 28 -9.66 -16.57 -23.64
N ILE A 29 -9.68 -17.68 -22.90
CA ILE A 29 -9.03 -17.78 -21.59
C ILE A 29 -7.52 -17.63 -21.73
N ARG A 30 -6.92 -18.21 -22.78
CA ARG A 30 -5.50 -18.06 -23.09
C ARG A 30 -5.13 -16.59 -23.36
N ALA A 31 -5.97 -15.83 -24.06
CA ALA A 31 -5.75 -14.40 -24.31
C ALA A 31 -5.75 -13.59 -23.01
N VAL A 32 -6.69 -13.85 -22.10
CA VAL A 32 -6.74 -13.20 -20.76
C VAL A 32 -5.49 -13.54 -19.95
N ARG A 33 -5.01 -14.78 -20.00
CA ARG A 33 -3.78 -15.23 -19.32
C ARG A 33 -2.53 -14.47 -19.76
N MET A 34 -2.38 -14.21 -21.07
CA MET A 34 -1.23 -13.46 -21.60
C MET A 34 -1.18 -12.01 -21.10
N VAL A 35 -2.35 -11.42 -20.85
CA VAL A 35 -2.48 -10.03 -20.40
C VAL A 35 -2.12 -9.89 -18.93
N LEU A 36 -2.62 -10.79 -18.10
CA LEU A 36 -2.52 -10.67 -16.65
C LEU A 36 -1.12 -11.02 -16.10
N ARG A 37 -0.16 -11.46 -16.94
CA ARG A 37 1.13 -12.01 -16.49
C ARG A 37 0.92 -13.00 -15.34
N ALA A 38 -0.13 -13.81 -15.49
CA ALA A 38 -0.68 -14.65 -14.45
C ALA A 38 0.41 -15.61 -13.94
N GLY A 39 0.72 -15.55 -12.64
CA GLY A 39 1.64 -16.49 -11.99
C GLY A 39 1.10 -17.93 -12.03
N LYS A 40 1.91 -18.91 -11.62
CA LYS A 40 1.58 -20.35 -11.67
C LYS A 40 0.19 -20.68 -11.07
N ILE A 41 -0.22 -19.97 -10.02
CA ILE A 41 -1.52 -20.14 -9.36
C ILE A 41 -2.70 -19.73 -10.25
N HIS A 42 -2.59 -18.62 -10.98
CA HIS A 42 -3.65 -18.17 -11.88
C HIS A 42 -3.84 -19.12 -13.06
N VAL A 43 -2.76 -19.75 -13.52
CA VAL A 43 -2.82 -20.80 -14.55
C VAL A 43 -3.63 -21.98 -14.03
N LEU A 44 -3.32 -22.46 -12.82
CA LEU A 44 -4.03 -23.56 -12.17
C LEU A 44 -5.52 -23.26 -11.98
N ILE A 45 -5.86 -22.07 -11.46
CA ILE A 45 -7.26 -21.66 -11.27
C ILE A 45 -7.99 -21.61 -12.61
N SER A 46 -7.35 -21.07 -13.65
CA SER A 46 -7.97 -20.97 -14.97
C SER A 46 -8.20 -22.34 -15.61
N ASP A 47 -7.27 -23.29 -15.41
CA ASP A 47 -7.41 -24.66 -15.91
C ASP A 47 -8.54 -25.41 -15.18
N ILE A 48 -8.66 -25.25 -13.85
CA ILE A 48 -9.77 -25.79 -13.06
C ILE A 48 -11.11 -25.19 -13.52
N LEU A 49 -11.16 -23.88 -13.72
CA LEU A 49 -12.37 -23.20 -14.16
C LEU A 49 -12.78 -23.63 -15.57
N PHE A 50 -11.80 -23.81 -16.46
CA PHE A 50 -12.04 -24.30 -17.82
C PHE A 50 -12.58 -25.73 -17.81
N PHE A 51 -12.00 -26.64 -17.03
CA PHE A 51 -12.53 -27.99 -16.89
C PHE A 51 -13.94 -28.02 -16.29
N ALA A 52 -14.23 -27.16 -15.30
CA ALA A 52 -15.57 -27.03 -14.75
C ALA A 52 -16.58 -26.54 -15.80
N VAL A 53 -16.23 -25.52 -16.59
CA VAL A 53 -17.08 -25.00 -17.66
C VAL A 53 -17.27 -26.04 -18.77
N CYS A 54 -16.22 -26.75 -19.16
CA CYS A 54 -16.28 -27.87 -20.10
C CYS A 54 -17.27 -28.92 -19.61
N GLY A 55 -17.11 -29.39 -18.37
CA GLY A 55 -18.02 -30.36 -17.75
C GLY A 55 -19.46 -29.90 -17.68
N VAL A 56 -19.71 -28.63 -17.34
CA VAL A 56 -21.06 -28.04 -17.33
C VAL A 56 -21.65 -27.96 -18.74
N ILE A 57 -20.88 -27.51 -19.73
CA ILE A 57 -21.35 -27.41 -21.13
C ILE A 57 -21.66 -28.80 -21.69
N THR A 58 -20.77 -29.77 -21.50
CA THR A 58 -20.98 -31.16 -21.95
C THR A 58 -22.16 -31.80 -21.23
N SER A 59 -22.36 -31.51 -19.93
CA SER A 59 -23.52 -32.02 -19.17
C SER A 59 -24.83 -31.39 -19.62
N LEU A 60 -24.87 -30.06 -19.82
CA LEU A 60 -26.03 -29.35 -20.34
C LEU A 60 -26.39 -29.81 -21.75
N PHE A 61 -25.39 -30.09 -22.59
CA PHE A 61 -25.60 -30.67 -23.91
C PHE A 61 -26.13 -32.11 -23.83
N SER A 62 -25.72 -32.89 -22.83
CA SER A 62 -26.18 -34.27 -22.63
C SER A 62 -27.63 -34.38 -22.11
N LEU A 63 -28.13 -33.34 -21.41
CA LEU A 63 -29.49 -33.31 -20.83
C LEU A 63 -30.63 -33.55 -21.86
N PRO A 64 -30.73 -32.81 -22.98
CA PRO A 64 -31.83 -32.98 -23.93
C PRO A 64 -31.80 -34.32 -24.70
N PHE A 65 -30.64 -34.98 -24.79
CA PHE A 65 -30.48 -36.15 -25.65
C PHE A 65 -30.41 -37.49 -24.92
N ASN A 66 -29.90 -37.53 -23.68
CA ASN A 66 -29.70 -38.77 -22.94
C ASN A 66 -30.10 -38.68 -21.45
N LYS A 67 -30.93 -37.70 -21.05
CA LYS A 67 -31.27 -37.47 -19.63
C LYS A 67 -30.03 -37.27 -18.73
N GLY A 68 -28.91 -36.82 -19.31
CA GLY A 68 -27.65 -36.60 -18.59
C GLY A 68 -26.60 -37.72 -18.71
N ASP A 69 -26.90 -38.87 -19.33
CA ASP A 69 -25.89 -39.91 -19.54
C ASP A 69 -24.87 -39.51 -20.62
N VAL A 70 -23.67 -39.16 -20.17
CA VAL A 70 -22.55 -38.77 -21.04
C VAL A 70 -21.99 -40.02 -21.71
N ARG A 71 -22.37 -40.24 -22.97
CA ARG A 71 -21.85 -41.37 -23.75
C ARG A 71 -20.46 -41.08 -24.28
N VAL A 72 -19.59 -42.09 -24.26
CA VAL A 72 -18.18 -42.00 -24.65
C VAL A 72 -17.99 -41.44 -26.06
N PHE A 73 -18.90 -41.70 -27.00
CA PHE A 73 -18.81 -41.16 -28.36
C PHE A 73 -19.01 -39.63 -28.45
N ILE A 74 -19.74 -39.01 -27.51
CA ILE A 74 -19.92 -37.55 -27.43
C ILE A 74 -18.62 -36.91 -26.98
N LEU A 75 -17.98 -37.47 -25.93
CA LEU A 75 -16.67 -37.04 -25.46
C LEU A 75 -15.61 -37.20 -26.55
N PHE A 76 -15.68 -38.29 -27.32
CA PHE A 76 -14.77 -38.50 -28.44
C PHE A 76 -14.98 -37.47 -29.56
N GLY A 77 -16.22 -37.17 -29.93
CA GLY A 77 -16.53 -36.12 -30.92
C GLY A 77 -16.10 -34.73 -30.45
N GLU A 78 -16.28 -34.42 -29.17
CA GLU A 78 -15.81 -33.17 -28.55
C GLU A 78 -14.27 -33.06 -28.60
N ALA A 79 -13.56 -34.13 -28.23
CA ALA A 79 -12.10 -34.17 -28.29
C ALA A 79 -11.56 -34.03 -29.72
N VAL A 80 -12.18 -34.72 -30.68
CA VAL A 80 -11.81 -34.64 -32.10
C VAL A 80 -12.10 -33.23 -32.65
N GLY A 81 -13.25 -32.65 -32.32
CA GLY A 81 -13.61 -31.28 -32.73
C GLY A 81 -12.66 -30.23 -32.17
N PHE A 82 -12.30 -30.36 -30.89
CA PHE A 82 -11.30 -29.51 -30.24
C PHE A 82 -9.91 -29.63 -30.89
N LEU A 83 -9.49 -30.87 -31.18
CA LEU A 83 -8.19 -31.11 -31.80
C LEU A 83 -8.15 -30.59 -33.25
N ALA A 84 -9.21 -30.80 -34.02
CA ALA A 84 -9.36 -30.27 -35.36
C ALA A 84 -9.31 -28.73 -35.37
N TYR A 85 -9.98 -28.08 -34.41
CA TYR A 85 -9.87 -26.64 -34.19
C TYR A 85 -8.42 -26.23 -33.92
N ARG A 86 -7.75 -26.88 -32.96
CA ARG A 86 -6.38 -26.54 -32.56
C ARG A 86 -5.38 -26.70 -33.70
N ILE A 87 -5.50 -27.75 -34.51
CA ILE A 87 -4.61 -27.99 -35.65
C ILE A 87 -4.85 -26.94 -36.75
N THR A 88 -6.10 -26.66 -37.08
CA THR A 88 -6.46 -25.71 -38.15
C THR A 88 -6.08 -24.28 -37.80
N LEU A 89 -6.27 -23.89 -36.54
CA LEU A 89 -6.14 -22.50 -36.11
C LEU A 89 -4.84 -22.19 -35.37
N GLY A 90 -3.97 -23.17 -35.12
CA GLY A 90 -2.69 -22.98 -34.44
C GLY A 90 -1.80 -21.89 -35.07
N SER A 91 -1.85 -21.73 -36.41
CA SER A 91 -1.06 -20.72 -37.13
C SER A 91 -1.71 -19.33 -37.18
N VAL A 92 -3.03 -19.28 -37.39
CA VAL A 92 -3.80 -18.02 -37.48
C VAL A 92 -3.96 -17.38 -36.11
N MET A 93 -4.31 -18.20 -35.11
CA MET A 93 -4.56 -17.71 -33.76
C MET A 93 -3.30 -17.14 -33.12
N GLY A 94 -2.11 -17.68 -33.40
CA GLY A 94 -0.85 -17.08 -32.94
C GLY A 94 -0.72 -15.59 -33.26
N LYS A 95 -1.10 -15.17 -34.48
CA LYS A 95 -1.06 -13.76 -34.90
C LYS A 95 -2.18 -12.94 -34.26
N VAL A 96 -3.39 -13.51 -34.20
CA VAL A 96 -4.55 -12.89 -33.55
C VAL A 96 -4.27 -12.64 -32.07
N TYR A 97 -3.71 -13.62 -31.37
CA TYR A 97 -3.26 -13.49 -29.98
C TYR A 97 -2.22 -12.40 -29.81
N ALA A 98 -1.22 -12.33 -30.68
CA ALA A 98 -0.21 -11.28 -30.60
C ALA A 98 -0.84 -9.89 -30.77
N PHE A 99 -1.81 -9.75 -31.68
CA PHE A 99 -2.55 -8.50 -31.90
C PHE A 99 -3.38 -8.10 -30.69
N PHE A 100 -4.22 -9.00 -30.17
CA PHE A 100 -5.04 -8.75 -28.99
C PHE A 100 -4.18 -8.52 -27.74
N ALA A 101 -3.14 -9.32 -27.52
CA ALA A 101 -2.21 -9.13 -26.41
C ALA A 101 -1.51 -7.77 -26.48
N LYS A 102 -1.14 -7.28 -27.68
CA LYS A 102 -0.55 -5.95 -27.85
C LYS A 102 -1.56 -4.84 -27.54
N LYS A 103 -2.79 -4.94 -28.05
CA LYS A 103 -3.89 -4.01 -27.78
C LYS A 103 -4.18 -3.92 -26.28
N ILE A 104 -4.35 -5.06 -25.63
CA ILE A 104 -4.70 -5.11 -24.21
C ILE A 104 -3.50 -4.68 -23.35
N ARG A 105 -2.27 -5.06 -23.68
CA ARG A 105 -1.07 -4.55 -23.00
C ARG A 105 -0.98 -3.03 -23.08
N SER A 106 -1.26 -2.45 -24.26
CA SER A 106 -1.30 -0.99 -24.43
C SER A 106 -2.37 -0.36 -23.54
N PHE A 107 -3.54 -0.96 -23.46
CA PHE A 107 -4.63 -0.49 -22.60
C PHE A 107 -4.26 -0.53 -21.11
N VAL A 108 -3.73 -1.67 -20.62
CA VAL A 108 -3.27 -1.81 -19.23
C VAL A 108 -2.16 -0.81 -18.91
N GLN A 109 -1.21 -0.59 -19.83
CA GLN A 109 -0.15 0.42 -19.65
C GLN A 109 -0.72 1.84 -19.57
N LYS A 110 -1.76 2.17 -20.33
CA LYS A 110 -2.45 3.46 -20.22
C LYS A 110 -3.09 3.64 -18.83
N ILE A 111 -3.83 2.64 -18.36
CA ILE A 111 -4.43 2.67 -17.02
C ILE A 111 -3.35 2.84 -15.95
N ARG A 112 -2.28 2.04 -16.03
CA ARG A 112 -1.16 2.14 -15.08
C ARG A 112 -0.52 3.53 -15.09
N LYS A 113 -0.32 4.14 -16.26
CA LYS A 113 0.21 5.50 -16.36
C LYS A 113 -0.72 6.53 -15.72
N ILE A 114 -2.02 6.45 -15.97
CA ILE A 114 -3.02 7.35 -15.36
C ILE A 114 -2.96 7.21 -13.83
N LEU A 115 -2.93 5.97 -13.32
CA LEU A 115 -2.84 5.71 -11.89
C LEU A 115 -1.53 6.26 -11.29
N GLN A 116 -0.40 6.09 -11.98
CA GLN A 116 0.90 6.63 -11.55
C GLN A 116 0.92 8.16 -11.54
N ILE A 117 0.31 8.81 -12.53
CA ILE A 117 0.16 10.27 -12.55
C ILE A 117 -0.66 10.70 -11.34
N PHE A 118 -1.84 10.12 -11.15
CA PHE A 118 -2.72 10.42 -10.03
C PHE A 118 -2.02 10.22 -8.67
N PHE A 119 -1.34 9.10 -8.49
CA PHE A 119 -0.61 8.78 -7.26
C PHE A 119 0.57 9.74 -7.02
N ASN A 120 1.34 10.09 -8.06
CA ASN A 120 2.42 11.07 -7.93
C ASN A 120 1.89 12.47 -7.57
N TYR A 121 0.74 12.88 -8.11
CA TYR A 121 0.08 14.13 -7.71
C TYR A 121 -0.38 14.08 -6.26
N LEU A 122 -1.00 12.96 -5.84
CA LEU A 122 -1.47 12.77 -4.46
C LEU A 122 -0.32 12.81 -3.45
N LEU A 123 0.77 12.09 -3.72
CA LEU A 123 1.96 12.08 -2.87
C LEU A 123 2.63 13.46 -2.79
N LYS A 124 2.71 14.20 -3.91
CA LYS A 124 3.23 15.58 -3.90
C LYS A 124 2.37 16.51 -3.05
N SER A 125 1.04 16.40 -3.17
CA SER A 125 0.11 17.18 -2.36
C SER A 125 0.30 16.87 -0.86
N LEU A 126 0.43 15.59 -0.51
CA LEU A 126 0.67 15.17 0.87
C LEU A 126 2.02 15.69 1.40
N ALA A 127 3.09 15.57 0.61
CA ALA A 127 4.41 16.08 0.97
C ALA A 127 4.41 17.61 1.16
N PHE A 128 3.66 18.34 0.34
CA PHE A 128 3.48 19.78 0.50
C PHE A 128 2.79 20.11 1.83
N VAL A 129 1.73 19.38 2.21
CA VAL A 129 1.05 19.58 3.49
C VAL A 129 1.99 19.28 4.66
N LEU A 130 2.73 18.17 4.62
CA LEU A 130 3.70 17.80 5.66
C LEU A 130 4.78 18.88 5.84
N TYR A 131 5.33 19.41 4.74
CA TYR A 131 6.29 20.51 4.79
C TYR A 131 5.71 21.76 5.48
N ASN A 132 4.47 22.12 5.19
CA ASN A 132 3.82 23.27 5.85
C ASN A 132 3.61 23.01 7.35
N VAL A 133 3.29 21.78 7.75
CA VAL A 133 3.15 21.39 9.16
C VAL A 133 4.49 21.48 9.88
N ASP A 134 5.58 21.01 9.27
CA ASP A 134 6.93 21.10 9.86
C ASP A 134 7.33 22.56 10.13
N VAL A 135 7.05 23.47 9.19
CA VAL A 135 7.30 24.92 9.38
C VAL A 135 6.51 25.48 10.56
N ILE A 136 5.27 25.02 10.77
CA ILE A 136 4.43 25.45 11.91
C ILE A 136 5.00 24.88 13.22
N ILE A 137 5.37 23.61 13.24
CA ILE A 137 6.00 22.94 14.41
C ILE A 137 7.29 23.67 14.79
N ASP A 138 8.12 24.02 13.81
CA ASP A 138 9.37 24.77 14.03
C ASP A 138 9.13 26.16 14.62
N LYS A 139 8.12 26.88 14.12
CA LYS A 139 7.72 28.17 14.72
C LYS A 139 7.31 27.97 16.17
N LEU A 140 6.45 26.98 16.45
CA LEU A 140 5.96 26.70 17.80
C LEU A 140 7.11 26.30 18.73
N HIS A 141 8.01 25.42 18.29
CA HIS A 141 9.19 25.02 19.04
C HIS A 141 10.07 26.23 19.40
N ARG A 142 10.36 27.11 18.44
CA ARG A 142 11.11 28.36 18.71
C ARG A 142 10.40 29.26 19.72
N PHE A 143 9.07 29.40 19.66
CA PHE A 143 8.30 30.18 20.63
C PHE A 143 8.38 29.58 22.03
N VAL A 144 8.23 28.26 22.16
CA VAL A 144 8.30 27.54 23.44
C VAL A 144 9.71 27.68 24.05
N VAL A 145 10.76 27.47 23.24
CA VAL A 145 12.15 27.61 23.69
C VAL A 145 12.45 29.05 24.15
N LYS A 146 12.03 30.06 23.38
CA LYS A 146 12.19 31.49 23.76
C LYS A 146 11.49 31.82 25.08
N ARG A 147 10.26 31.33 25.29
CA ARG A 147 9.55 31.52 26.57
C ARG A 147 10.29 30.87 27.74
N LYS A 148 10.77 29.63 27.54
CA LYS A 148 11.51 28.89 28.58
C LYS A 148 12.82 29.59 28.95
N GLN A 149 13.55 30.12 27.97
CA GLN A 149 14.76 30.91 28.18
C GLN A 149 14.48 32.22 28.92
N LYS A 150 13.43 32.96 28.51
CA LYS A 150 13.03 34.20 29.18
C LYS A 150 12.67 33.96 30.66
N HIS A 151 11.89 32.93 30.95
CA HIS A 151 11.56 32.56 32.34
C HIS A 151 12.80 32.17 33.16
N ARG A 152 13.74 31.41 32.58
CA ARG A 152 15.02 31.09 33.25
C ARG A 152 15.84 32.36 33.53
N ALA A 153 15.98 33.25 32.55
CA ALA A 153 16.70 34.51 32.71
C ALA A 153 16.06 35.42 33.77
N GLU A 154 14.73 35.48 33.82
CA GLU A 154 13.99 36.21 34.86
C GLU A 154 14.19 35.61 36.25
N LYS A 155 14.17 34.27 36.39
CA LYS A 155 14.48 33.59 37.65
C LYS A 155 15.89 33.91 38.14
N VAL A 156 16.90 33.82 37.25
CA VAL A 156 18.30 34.16 37.59
C VAL A 156 18.43 35.63 37.98
N LYS A 157 17.81 36.57 37.24
CA LYS A 157 17.80 37.99 37.61
C LYS A 157 17.17 38.23 38.98
N ARG A 158 16.06 37.55 39.30
CA ARG A 158 15.42 37.62 40.63
C ARG A 158 16.36 37.10 41.72
N GLN A 159 17.05 36.00 41.47
CA GLN A 159 18.02 35.42 42.40
C GLN A 159 19.23 36.34 42.62
N ASN A 160 19.84 36.86 41.56
CA ASN A 160 20.96 37.80 41.65
C ASN A 160 20.59 39.08 42.41
N ARG A 161 19.35 39.60 42.22
CA ARG A 161 18.86 40.74 43.01
C ARG A 161 18.74 40.44 44.50
N ARG A 162 18.35 39.21 44.89
CA ARG A 162 18.32 38.79 46.31
C ARG A 162 19.74 38.74 46.87
N ILE A 163 20.64 38.04 46.19
CA ILE A 163 22.06 37.94 46.57
C ILE A 163 22.70 39.32 46.73
N HIS A 164 22.44 40.25 45.81
CA HIS A 164 23.00 41.61 45.88
C HIS A 164 22.46 42.38 47.10
N LYS A 165 21.16 42.27 47.40
CA LYS A 165 20.57 42.85 48.62
C LYS A 165 21.19 42.26 49.87
N ASP A 166 21.34 40.93 49.93
CA ASP A 166 21.90 40.22 51.08
C ASP A 166 23.35 40.66 51.34
N LYS A 167 24.19 40.72 50.29
CA LYS A 167 25.57 41.23 50.37
C LYS A 167 25.65 42.66 50.88
N HIS A 168 24.74 43.53 50.43
CA HIS A 168 24.71 44.92 50.88
C HIS A 168 24.27 45.04 52.36
N HIS A 169 23.31 44.23 52.80
CA HIS A 169 22.93 44.15 54.21
C HIS A 169 24.07 43.60 55.08
N GLU A 170 24.80 42.59 54.59
CA GLU A 170 25.97 42.01 55.26
C GLU A 170 27.11 43.03 55.38
N GLN A 171 27.43 43.77 54.32
CA GLN A 171 28.42 44.86 54.37
C GLN A 171 28.04 45.91 55.42
N LYS A 172 26.77 46.34 55.46
CA LYS A 172 26.29 47.29 56.49
C LYS A 172 26.41 46.74 57.90
N ARG A 173 26.14 45.44 58.11
CA ARG A 173 26.33 44.78 59.42
C ARG A 173 27.81 44.75 59.80
N ASN A 174 28.69 44.29 58.90
CA ASN A 174 30.13 44.20 59.14
C ASN A 174 30.75 45.57 59.43
N GLN A 175 30.33 46.61 58.71
CA GLN A 175 30.79 47.97 58.95
C GLN A 175 30.37 48.47 60.35
N LYS A 176 29.11 48.27 60.76
CA LYS A 176 28.64 48.59 62.12
C LYS A 176 29.42 47.82 63.19
N THR A 177 29.69 46.53 62.97
CA THR A 177 30.48 45.70 63.89
C THR A 177 31.91 46.22 64.01
N ALA A 178 32.57 46.57 62.90
CA ALA A 178 33.91 47.14 62.89
C ALA A 178 33.97 48.48 63.64
N TYR A 179 32.98 49.36 63.48
CA TYR A 179 32.87 50.60 64.25
C TYR A 179 32.73 50.32 65.76
N ARG A 180 31.86 49.37 66.16
CA ARG A 180 31.69 48.99 67.58
C ARG A 180 32.97 48.41 68.18
N VAL A 181 33.69 47.56 67.45
CA VAL A 181 34.98 46.99 67.90
C VAL A 181 36.02 48.10 68.05
N LYS A 182 36.18 48.98 67.05
CA LYS A 182 37.10 50.13 67.14
C LYS A 182 36.77 51.04 68.33
N ALA A 183 35.49 51.32 68.59
CA ALA A 183 35.06 52.12 69.74
C ALA A 183 35.43 51.46 71.08
N LYS A 184 35.17 50.15 71.23
CA LYS A 184 35.55 49.39 72.44
C LYS A 184 37.07 49.36 72.65
N THR A 185 37.85 49.14 71.59
CA THR A 185 39.32 49.15 71.68
C THR A 185 39.85 50.53 72.09
N ARG A 186 39.25 51.61 71.56
CA ARG A 186 39.60 52.99 71.92
C ARG A 186 39.26 53.31 73.37
N GLN A 187 38.12 52.82 73.88
CA GLN A 187 37.76 52.92 75.30
C GLN A 187 38.72 52.14 76.19
N ARG A 188 39.09 50.91 75.82
CA ARG A 188 40.09 50.10 76.55
C ARG A 188 41.46 50.77 76.62
N ARG A 189 41.94 51.37 75.51
CA ARG A 189 43.21 52.14 75.51
C ARG A 189 43.14 53.35 76.45
N LYS A 190 42.07 54.14 76.37
CA LYS A 190 41.86 55.28 77.28
C LYS A 190 41.74 54.88 78.76
N ALA A 191 41.25 53.68 79.05
CA ALA A 191 41.20 53.15 80.41
C ALA A 191 42.58 52.68 80.90
N ALA A 192 43.39 52.09 80.03
CA ALA A 192 44.77 51.68 80.34
C ALA A 192 45.75 52.87 80.51
N GLU A 193 45.44 54.03 79.92
CA GLU A 193 46.22 55.27 80.09
C GLU A 193 45.87 56.05 81.37
N ARG A 194 44.84 55.64 82.12
CA ARG A 194 44.32 56.34 83.32
C ARG A 194 44.50 55.57 84.63
N GLY A 195 45.03 54.35 84.58
CA GLY A 195 45.44 53.57 85.74
C GLY A 195 46.96 53.44 85.75
#